data_AF-A0AAJ2IX71-F1
#
_entry.id   AF-A0AAJ2IX71-F1
#
_cell.length_a   1.000
_cell.length_b   1.000
_cell.length_c   1.000
_cell.angle_alpha   90.00
_cell.angle_beta   90.00
_cell.angle_gamma   90.00
#
_symmetry.space_group_name_H-M   'P 1'
#
loop_
_entity.id
_entity.type
_entity.pdbx_description
1 polymer ?
#
loop_
_entity_poly.entity_id
_entity_poly.type
_entity_poly.pdbx_seq_one_letter_code
_entity_poly.pdbx_strand_id
1 'polypeptide(L)'
;MSRQKRSIKENNDKLKVQLELLRSYAGQFDSGMIHMALPMATQVRVLIHQTNYSNSLLHQLDLENKLKLWHSPHSSFSRHNLLPTWDLLLISIGSEGASYLPLGSKGVFNRRRDDSNNVMPEIFFPLELWWNQTVFSQGSDYVSRKDIVQFIANKDGGAHVDEEKWPIDNYKESQLLGFYNQNGDSPDGNPLYAAMRQIAEEILVSFEVFESRPIRETPSFKQAVEFFDLSKHESNKHLYFNFLRDRSYKSNDQSSFQIKDFSFKHYDYNKNNWSFIDKSAPSIGKECYIVEVK
;
A
#
# COMPACT_ATOMS: atom_id res chain seq x y z
N MET A 1 -22.70 -8.33 -32.57
CA MET A 1 -21.92 -9.41 -31.90
C MET A 1 -22.16 -9.30 -30.40
N SER A 2 -22.54 -10.39 -29.74
CA SER A 2 -22.71 -10.42 -28.28
C SER A 2 -21.34 -10.57 -27.60
N ARG A 3 -21.08 -9.79 -26.56
CA ARG A 3 -19.86 -9.91 -25.76
C ARG A 3 -20.04 -11.06 -24.76
N GLN A 4 -19.16 -12.05 -24.80
CA GLN A 4 -19.15 -13.15 -23.82
C GLN A 4 -18.15 -12.85 -22.70
N LYS A 5 -18.49 -13.25 -21.47
CA LYS A 5 -17.58 -13.17 -20.31
C LYS A 5 -16.51 -14.26 -20.44
N ARG A 6 -15.25 -13.91 -20.18
CA ARG A 6 -14.15 -14.87 -20.12
C ARG A 6 -14.39 -15.91 -19.03
N SER A 7 -13.95 -17.13 -19.30
CA SER A 7 -13.87 -18.20 -18.31
C SER A 7 -12.80 -17.91 -17.26
N ILE A 8 -12.89 -18.58 -16.11
CA ILE A 8 -11.88 -18.50 -15.04
C ILE A 8 -10.51 -18.93 -15.57
N LYS A 9 -10.46 -19.98 -16.40
CA LYS A 9 -9.23 -20.46 -17.02
C LYS A 9 -8.57 -19.37 -17.87
N GLU A 10 -9.32 -18.73 -18.75
CA GLU A 10 -8.80 -17.64 -19.58
C GLU A 10 -8.31 -16.45 -18.74
N ASN A 11 -9.00 -16.10 -17.65
CA ASN A 11 -8.55 -15.04 -16.75
C ASN A 11 -7.28 -15.42 -15.99
N ASN A 12 -7.12 -16.68 -15.58
CA ASN A 12 -5.86 -17.18 -15.00
C ASN A 12 -4.71 -17.14 -16.02
N ASP A 13 -4.97 -17.52 -17.27
CA ASP A 13 -3.97 -17.42 -18.34
C ASP A 13 -3.56 -15.95 -18.57
N LYS A 14 -4.52 -15.01 -18.52
CA LYS A 14 -4.22 -13.57 -18.57
C LYS A 14 -3.42 -13.10 -17.36
N LEU A 15 -3.70 -13.61 -16.17
CA LEU A 15 -2.97 -13.26 -14.95
C LEU A 15 -1.51 -13.66 -15.08
N LYS A 16 -1.25 -14.90 -15.50
CA LYS A 16 0.10 -15.40 -15.75
C LYS A 16 0.87 -14.51 -16.72
N VAL A 17 0.24 -14.15 -17.85
CA VAL A 17 0.86 -13.24 -18.85
C VAL A 17 1.15 -11.87 -18.25
N GLN A 18 0.25 -11.27 -17.47
CA GLN A 18 0.51 -9.97 -16.85
C GLN A 18 1.66 -10.03 -15.85
N LEU A 19 1.77 -11.10 -15.07
CA LEU A 19 2.88 -11.31 -14.12
C LEU A 19 4.22 -11.52 -14.84
N GLU A 20 4.24 -12.29 -15.93
CA GLU A 20 5.44 -12.49 -16.77
C GLU A 20 5.91 -11.17 -17.41
N LEU A 21 4.98 -10.36 -17.93
CA LEU A 21 5.30 -9.04 -18.46
C LEU A 21 5.86 -8.12 -17.37
N LEU A 22 5.22 -8.10 -16.19
CA LEU A 22 5.67 -7.27 -15.07
C LEU A 22 7.09 -7.66 -14.62
N ARG A 23 7.42 -8.96 -14.57
CA ARG A 23 8.79 -9.45 -14.32
C ARG A 23 9.77 -8.99 -15.40
N SER A 24 9.38 -9.06 -16.67
CA SER A 24 10.23 -8.64 -17.78
C SER A 24 10.55 -7.14 -17.71
N TYR A 25 9.56 -6.30 -17.41
CA TYR A 25 9.77 -4.86 -17.25
C TYR A 25 10.65 -4.54 -16.05
N ALA A 26 10.45 -5.25 -14.93
CA ALA A 26 11.31 -5.13 -13.76
C ALA A 26 12.78 -5.45 -14.07
N GLY A 27 13.05 -6.58 -14.76
CA GLY A 27 14.44 -6.93 -15.14
C GLY A 27 15.08 -5.94 -16.12
N GLN A 28 14.31 -5.38 -17.04
CA GLN A 28 14.77 -4.34 -17.96
C GLN A 28 15.05 -3.00 -17.25
N PHE A 29 14.20 -2.63 -16.29
CA PHE A 29 14.43 -1.49 -15.42
C PHE A 29 15.75 -1.64 -14.65
N ASP A 30 15.96 -2.80 -14.03
CA ASP A 30 17.15 -3.10 -13.24
C ASP A 30 18.43 -3.13 -14.10
N SER A 31 18.27 -3.31 -15.42
CA SER A 31 19.35 -3.21 -16.42
C SER A 31 19.64 -1.77 -16.88
N GLY A 32 18.99 -0.76 -16.28
CA GLY A 32 19.18 0.66 -16.57
C GLY A 32 18.09 1.30 -17.44
N MET A 33 17.13 0.53 -17.97
CA MET A 33 16.01 1.10 -18.75
C MET A 33 14.90 1.61 -17.82
N ILE A 34 15.18 2.69 -17.07
CA ILE A 34 14.30 3.21 -16.02
C ILE A 34 12.87 3.56 -16.49
N HIS A 35 12.70 3.88 -17.78
CA HIS A 35 11.38 4.15 -18.37
C HIS A 35 10.45 2.94 -18.39
N MET A 36 10.94 1.74 -18.11
CA MET A 36 10.08 0.56 -17.90
C MET A 36 9.11 0.73 -16.71
N ALA A 37 9.31 1.73 -15.84
CA ALA A 37 8.29 2.15 -14.88
C ALA A 37 6.94 2.50 -15.52
N LEU A 38 6.95 3.07 -16.74
CA LEU A 38 5.76 3.47 -17.48
C LEU A 38 4.83 2.28 -17.79
N PRO A 39 5.27 1.24 -18.52
CA PRO A 39 4.45 0.05 -18.72
C PRO A 39 4.20 -0.71 -17.40
N MET A 40 5.15 -0.75 -16.45
CA MET A 40 4.88 -1.37 -15.14
C MET A 40 3.63 -0.78 -14.46
N ALA A 41 3.47 0.55 -14.45
CA ALA A 41 2.30 1.20 -13.85
C ALA A 41 0.99 0.80 -14.55
N THR A 42 1.00 0.74 -15.88
CA THR A 42 -0.16 0.30 -16.68
C THR A 42 -0.54 -1.15 -16.37
N GLN A 43 0.45 -2.04 -16.31
CA GLN A 43 0.24 -3.45 -15.94
C GLN A 43 -0.31 -3.60 -14.53
N VAL A 44 0.25 -2.87 -13.55
CA VAL A 44 -0.26 -2.89 -12.18
C VAL A 44 -1.73 -2.45 -12.14
N ARG A 45 -2.12 -1.40 -12.87
CA ARG A 45 -3.55 -1.02 -12.94
C ARG A 45 -4.44 -2.13 -13.50
N VAL A 46 -4.01 -2.81 -14.56
CA VAL A 46 -4.78 -3.95 -15.10
C VAL A 46 -4.95 -5.04 -14.04
N LEU A 47 -3.93 -5.29 -13.22
CA LEU A 47 -3.99 -6.29 -12.16
C LEU A 47 -4.96 -5.86 -11.05
N ILE A 48 -4.78 -4.66 -10.47
CA ILE A 48 -5.37 -4.33 -9.17
C ILE A 48 -6.33 -3.13 -9.15
N HIS A 49 -6.34 -2.28 -10.17
CA HIS A 49 -7.12 -1.04 -10.13
C HIS A 49 -8.58 -1.27 -10.50
N GLN A 50 -9.40 -1.46 -9.46
CA GLN A 50 -10.85 -1.65 -9.57
C GLN A 50 -11.61 -0.34 -9.43
N THR A 51 -12.51 -0.04 -10.38
CA THR A 51 -13.49 1.04 -10.34
C THR A 51 -14.75 0.64 -11.12
N ASN A 52 -15.80 1.47 -11.09
CA ASN A 52 -17.00 1.25 -11.92
C ASN A 52 -16.71 1.20 -13.44
N TYR A 53 -15.58 1.78 -13.87
CA TYR A 53 -15.20 1.88 -15.28
C TYR A 53 -13.95 1.05 -15.63
N SER A 54 -13.31 0.44 -14.63
CA SER A 54 -12.09 -0.38 -14.78
C SER A 54 -12.24 -1.63 -13.95
N ASN A 55 -12.41 -2.78 -14.60
CA ASN A 55 -12.47 -4.06 -13.90
C ASN A 55 -11.07 -4.68 -13.83
N SER A 56 -10.51 -4.74 -12.62
CA SER A 56 -9.20 -5.33 -12.35
C SER A 56 -9.23 -6.84 -12.59
N LEU A 57 -8.06 -7.43 -12.86
CA LEU A 57 -7.97 -8.88 -13.03
C LEU A 57 -8.16 -9.62 -11.71
N LEU A 58 -7.73 -9.04 -10.58
CA LEU A 58 -7.98 -9.62 -9.25
C LEU A 58 -9.47 -9.63 -8.90
N HIS A 59 -10.20 -8.58 -9.26
CA HIS A 59 -11.66 -8.54 -9.10
C HIS A 59 -12.33 -9.66 -9.91
N GLN A 60 -11.93 -9.78 -11.19
CA GLN A 60 -12.49 -10.78 -12.11
C GLN A 60 -12.20 -12.24 -11.68
N LEU A 61 -11.19 -12.46 -10.85
CA LEU A 61 -10.79 -13.75 -10.29
C LEU A 61 -11.23 -13.95 -8.82
N ASP A 62 -11.94 -12.98 -8.22
CA ASP A 62 -12.35 -13.02 -6.81
C ASP A 62 -11.16 -13.22 -5.86
N LEU A 63 -10.08 -12.48 -6.11
CA LEU A 63 -8.83 -12.52 -5.34
C LEU A 63 -8.61 -11.31 -4.42
N GLU A 64 -9.37 -10.23 -4.56
CA GLU A 64 -9.14 -8.97 -3.81
C GLU A 64 -9.14 -9.15 -2.29
N ASN A 65 -9.99 -10.05 -1.78
CA ASN A 65 -10.10 -10.37 -0.36
C ASN A 65 -9.26 -11.59 0.06
N LYS A 66 -8.62 -12.30 -0.89
CA LYS A 66 -7.88 -13.55 -0.64
C LYS A 66 -6.38 -13.35 -0.76
N LEU A 67 -5.94 -12.50 -1.69
CA LEU A 67 -4.54 -12.13 -1.87
C LEU A 67 -4.18 -11.05 -0.87
N LYS A 68 -3.12 -11.28 -0.10
CA LYS A 68 -2.44 -10.23 0.67
C LYS A 68 -1.16 -9.85 -0.03
N LEU A 69 -0.85 -8.56 -0.04
CA LEU A 69 0.31 -8.02 -0.69
C LEU A 69 1.47 -7.84 0.28
N TRP A 70 2.65 -8.30 -0.13
CA TRP A 70 3.88 -8.13 0.60
C TRP A 70 4.16 -6.65 0.79
N HIS A 71 4.49 -6.30 2.02
CA HIS A 71 4.75 -4.95 2.44
C HIS A 71 6.25 -4.78 2.65
N SER A 72 6.92 -4.01 1.78
CA SER A 72 8.37 -3.84 1.87
C SER A 72 8.77 -3.25 3.23
N PRO A 73 9.81 -3.79 3.88
CA PRO A 73 10.20 -3.35 5.21
C PRO A 73 10.99 -2.03 5.12
N HIS A 74 10.24 -0.93 5.06
CA HIS A 74 10.68 0.40 5.45
C HIS A 74 9.51 1.31 5.85
N SER A 75 8.24 0.90 5.65
CA SER A 75 7.14 1.77 6.03
C SER A 75 6.96 1.87 7.55
N SER A 76 7.39 2.97 8.10
CA SER A 76 6.97 3.45 9.42
C SER A 76 6.39 4.85 9.26
N PHE A 77 5.55 5.04 8.24
CA PHE A 77 4.89 6.33 8.02
C PHE A 77 4.19 6.79 9.30
N SER A 78 4.63 7.94 9.80
CA SER A 78 3.99 8.66 10.89
C SER A 78 3.65 10.05 10.39
N ARG A 79 2.39 10.46 10.54
CA ARG A 79 1.94 11.83 10.23
C ARG A 79 2.62 12.91 11.08
N HIS A 80 3.32 12.50 12.13
CA HIS A 80 4.10 13.37 13.00
C HIS A 80 5.57 13.43 12.60
N ASN A 81 5.99 12.66 11.59
CA ASN A 81 7.32 12.80 11.02
C ASN A 81 7.41 14.16 10.32
N LEU A 82 8.26 15.02 10.85
CA LEU A 82 8.54 16.34 10.26
C LEU A 82 9.50 16.24 9.07
N LEU A 83 10.18 15.10 8.92
CA LEU A 83 11.05 14.82 7.79
C LEU A 83 10.27 14.25 6.61
N PRO A 84 10.73 14.48 5.37
CA PRO A 84 10.23 13.76 4.22
C PRO A 84 10.33 12.25 4.43
N THR A 85 9.28 11.52 4.06
CA THR A 85 9.21 10.06 4.11
C THR A 85 9.21 9.53 2.68
N TRP A 86 9.95 8.44 2.42
CA TRP A 86 10.04 7.77 1.11
C TRP A 86 10.17 6.25 1.26
N ASP A 87 9.13 5.60 1.77
CA ASP A 87 9.18 4.22 2.28
C ASP A 87 9.48 3.12 1.25
N LEU A 88 9.58 3.47 -0.05
CA LEU A 88 9.81 2.53 -1.15
C LEU A 88 11.20 2.64 -1.78
N LEU A 89 12.06 3.53 -1.28
CA LEU A 89 13.36 3.83 -1.85
C LEU A 89 14.50 3.48 -0.90
N LEU A 90 15.69 3.34 -1.46
CA LEU A 90 16.96 3.46 -0.76
C LEU A 90 17.82 4.52 -1.45
N ILE A 91 18.71 5.14 -0.68
CA ILE A 91 19.76 6.01 -1.23
C ILE A 91 21.04 5.21 -1.30
N SER A 92 21.60 5.10 -2.49
CA SER A 92 22.97 4.62 -2.69
C SER A 92 23.89 5.82 -2.74
N ILE A 93 25.02 5.78 -2.03
CA ILE A 93 26.04 6.82 -2.05
C ILE A 93 27.35 6.15 -2.49
N GLY A 94 27.90 6.62 -3.61
CA GLY A 94 29.15 6.11 -4.19
C GLY A 94 30.07 7.22 -4.65
N SER A 95 31.18 6.85 -5.30
CA SER A 95 32.15 7.80 -5.85
C SER A 95 31.59 8.71 -6.93
N GLU A 96 30.51 8.30 -7.60
CA GLU A 96 29.84 9.05 -8.67
C GLU A 96 28.70 9.95 -8.16
N GLY A 97 28.40 9.90 -6.86
CA GLY A 97 27.32 10.69 -6.25
C GLY A 97 26.31 9.84 -5.49
N ALA A 98 25.15 10.41 -5.23
CA ALA A 98 24.03 9.74 -4.59
C ALA A 98 22.93 9.44 -5.62
N SER A 99 22.21 8.33 -5.46
CA SER A 99 21.07 8.01 -6.34
C SER A 99 19.94 7.33 -5.58
N TYR A 100 18.71 7.61 -6.00
CA TYR A 100 17.52 6.89 -5.56
C TYR A 100 17.39 5.56 -6.29
N LEU A 101 17.32 4.47 -5.53
CA LEU A 101 17.12 3.13 -6.05
C LEU A 101 15.87 2.50 -5.42
N PRO A 102 15.21 1.54 -6.11
CA PRO A 102 14.22 0.71 -5.47
C PRO A 102 14.85 -0.02 -4.27
N LEU A 103 14.03 -0.29 -3.26
CA LEU A 103 14.42 -1.07 -2.07
C LEU A 103 15.08 -2.42 -2.42
N GLY A 104 14.64 -3.05 -3.51
CA GLY A 104 15.23 -4.28 -4.05
C GLY A 104 14.40 -5.52 -3.76
N SER A 105 14.96 -6.68 -4.07
CA SER A 105 14.21 -7.94 -4.02
C SER A 105 13.99 -8.47 -2.61
N LYS A 106 13.02 -9.39 -2.48
CA LYS A 106 12.74 -10.09 -1.22
C LYS A 106 14.00 -10.68 -0.55
N GLY A 107 14.95 -11.19 -1.34
CA GLY A 107 16.19 -11.78 -0.84
C GLY A 107 17.08 -10.80 -0.08
N VAL A 108 16.99 -9.51 -0.39
CA VAL A 108 17.68 -8.42 0.32
C VAL A 108 17.07 -8.21 1.71
N PHE A 109 15.75 -8.38 1.84
CA PHE A 109 15.01 -8.08 3.06
C PHE A 109 14.80 -9.28 4.00
N ASN A 110 14.73 -10.50 3.48
CA ASN A 110 14.60 -11.72 4.28
C ASN A 110 15.82 -12.01 5.20
N ARG A 111 16.88 -11.20 5.08
CA ARG A 111 18.06 -11.25 5.95
C ARG A 111 18.09 -10.14 6.99
N ARG A 112 17.12 -9.22 7.00
CA ARG A 112 17.07 -8.18 8.04
C ARG A 112 16.82 -8.83 9.40
N ARG A 113 17.64 -8.41 10.35
CA ARG A 113 17.55 -8.84 11.74
C ARG A 113 17.29 -7.64 12.63
N ASP A 114 16.53 -7.85 13.70
CA ASP A 114 16.40 -6.85 14.75
C ASP A 114 17.70 -6.74 15.57
N ASP A 115 17.73 -5.80 16.52
CA ASP A 115 18.88 -5.59 17.42
C ASP A 115 19.22 -6.82 18.27
N SER A 116 18.27 -7.74 18.40
CA SER A 116 18.42 -9.02 19.10
C SER A 116 18.82 -10.16 18.15
N ASN A 117 19.21 -9.84 16.91
CA ASN A 117 19.65 -10.77 15.88
C ASN A 117 18.55 -11.76 15.41
N ASN A 118 17.27 -11.47 15.64
CA ASN A 118 16.15 -12.29 15.15
C ASN A 118 15.75 -11.86 13.74
N VAL A 119 15.36 -12.83 12.91
CA VAL A 119 14.81 -12.54 11.57
C VAL A 119 13.52 -11.73 11.72
N MET A 120 13.47 -10.55 11.09
CA MET A 120 12.26 -9.74 11.13
C MET A 120 11.12 -10.44 10.37
N PRO A 121 9.88 -10.44 10.90
CA PRO A 121 8.76 -11.10 10.25
C PRO A 121 8.39 -10.42 8.92
N GLU A 122 8.06 -11.23 7.91
CA GLU A 122 7.46 -10.72 6.67
C GLU A 122 6.05 -10.21 6.95
N ILE A 123 5.72 -9.01 6.48
CA ILE A 123 4.40 -8.39 6.66
C ILE A 123 3.65 -8.43 5.32
N PHE A 124 2.36 -8.79 5.39
CA PHE A 124 1.46 -8.79 4.25
C PHE A 124 0.16 -8.07 4.60
N PHE A 125 -0.26 -7.13 3.76
CA PHE A 125 -1.46 -6.34 3.96
C PHE A 125 -2.60 -6.75 3.02
N PRO A 126 -3.87 -6.60 3.46
CA PRO A 126 -5.00 -6.62 2.54
C PRO A 126 -4.80 -5.60 1.40
N LEU A 127 -5.29 -5.91 0.20
CA LEU A 127 -5.10 -5.09 -0.99
C LEU A 127 -5.44 -3.61 -0.74
N GLU A 128 -6.63 -3.33 -0.19
CA GLU A 128 -7.07 -1.95 0.10
C GLU A 128 -6.13 -1.19 1.03
N LEU A 129 -5.62 -1.85 2.08
CA LEU A 129 -4.71 -1.22 3.01
C LEU A 129 -3.36 -0.92 2.34
N TRP A 130 -2.80 -1.90 1.63
CA TRP A 130 -1.54 -1.75 0.91
C TRP A 130 -1.62 -0.66 -0.16
N TRP A 131 -2.74 -0.60 -0.88
CA TRP A 131 -2.95 0.28 -2.02
C TRP A 131 -3.07 1.75 -1.62
N ASN A 132 -3.79 2.03 -0.55
CA ASN A 132 -4.02 3.38 -0.05
C ASN A 132 -2.99 3.82 1.00
N GLN A 133 -2.02 2.97 1.35
CA GLN A 133 -0.98 3.34 2.31
C GLN A 133 -0.11 4.46 1.73
N THR A 134 0.03 5.55 2.49
CA THR A 134 1.00 6.60 2.24
C THR A 134 2.41 6.03 2.28
N VAL A 135 3.16 6.26 1.20
CA VAL A 135 4.55 5.81 1.08
C VAL A 135 5.50 6.99 0.96
N PHE A 136 5.06 8.08 0.34
CA PHE A 136 5.81 9.34 0.28
C PHE A 136 5.04 10.41 1.07
N SER A 137 5.77 11.23 1.82
CA SER A 137 5.18 12.40 2.47
C SER A 137 6.16 13.54 2.58
N GLN A 138 5.70 14.77 2.38
CA GLN A 138 6.49 15.97 2.64
C GLN A 138 5.57 17.09 3.13
N GLY A 139 5.78 17.58 4.35
CA GLY A 139 4.90 18.57 4.96
C GLY A 139 3.45 18.09 5.03
N SER A 140 2.55 18.74 4.29
CA SER A 140 1.13 18.37 4.18
C SER A 140 0.79 17.46 3.00
N ASP A 141 1.76 17.15 2.14
CA ASP A 141 1.54 16.33 0.95
C ASP A 141 1.78 14.86 1.29
N TYR A 142 0.83 14.02 0.85
CA TYR A 142 0.83 12.59 1.08
C TYR A 142 0.56 11.87 -0.23
N VAL A 143 1.40 10.90 -0.55
CA VAL A 143 1.33 10.14 -1.79
C VAL A 143 1.34 8.65 -1.45
N SER A 144 0.27 7.96 -1.85
CA SER A 144 0.11 6.52 -1.69
C SER A 144 0.65 5.74 -2.88
N ARG A 145 0.74 4.41 -2.74
CA ARG A 145 1.05 3.53 -3.89
C ARG A 145 0.05 3.72 -5.03
N LYS A 146 -1.24 3.88 -4.69
CA LYS A 146 -2.30 4.19 -5.65
C LYS A 146 -1.99 5.45 -6.45
N ASP A 147 -1.61 6.53 -5.78
CA ASP A 147 -1.35 7.81 -6.42
C ASP A 147 -0.16 7.70 -7.38
N ILE A 148 0.93 7.06 -6.97
CA ILE A 148 2.11 6.81 -7.83
C ILE A 148 1.70 6.04 -9.09
N VAL A 149 1.02 4.90 -8.93
CA VAL A 149 0.64 4.05 -10.07
C VAL A 149 -0.35 4.77 -10.99
N GLN A 150 -1.36 5.44 -10.44
CA GLN A 150 -2.36 6.15 -11.23
C GLN A 150 -1.75 7.34 -11.97
N PHE A 151 -0.84 8.08 -11.32
CA PHE A 151 -0.14 9.19 -11.95
C PHE A 151 0.74 8.69 -13.11
N ILE A 152 1.63 7.73 -12.87
CA ILE A 152 2.55 7.24 -13.91
C ILE A 152 1.77 6.68 -15.11
N ALA A 153 0.72 5.90 -14.85
CA ALA A 153 -0.06 5.29 -15.92
C ALA A 153 -0.95 6.28 -16.69
N ASN A 154 -1.59 7.23 -16.01
CA ASN A 154 -2.58 8.10 -16.66
C ASN A 154 -2.03 9.45 -17.11
N LYS A 155 -0.93 9.92 -16.52
CA LYS A 155 -0.46 11.30 -16.65
C LYS A 155 0.95 11.38 -17.21
N ASP A 156 1.80 10.40 -16.92
CA ASP A 156 3.23 10.44 -17.22
C ASP A 156 3.66 9.64 -18.45
N GLY A 157 2.71 9.08 -19.20
CA GLY A 157 2.99 8.34 -20.44
C GLY A 157 3.00 6.83 -20.33
N GLY A 158 2.53 6.23 -19.22
CA GLY A 158 2.31 4.78 -19.15
C GLY A 158 1.21 4.30 -20.10
N ALA A 159 0.09 5.01 -20.15
CA ALA A 159 -1.00 4.80 -21.11
C ALA A 159 -1.43 6.13 -21.78
N HIS A 160 -1.21 7.25 -21.10
CA HIS A 160 -1.49 8.59 -21.59
C HIS A 160 -0.50 9.58 -20.97
N VAL A 161 -0.13 10.61 -21.72
CA VAL A 161 0.64 11.77 -21.25
C VAL A 161 -0.34 12.92 -21.14
N ASP A 162 -0.46 13.50 -19.95
CA ASP A 162 -1.30 14.68 -19.74
C ASP A 162 -0.62 15.94 -20.30
N GLU A 163 -1.41 16.92 -20.71
CA GLU A 163 -0.93 18.23 -21.18
C GLU A 163 -0.51 19.11 -19.99
N GLU A 164 -1.07 18.87 -18.80
CA GLU A 164 -0.80 19.61 -17.56
C GLU A 164 0.19 18.88 -16.63
N LYS A 165 1.01 19.66 -15.91
CA LYS A 165 1.82 19.15 -14.80
C LYS A 165 0.98 19.02 -13.54
N TRP A 166 1.09 17.89 -12.84
CA TRP A 166 0.37 17.60 -11.60
C TRP A 166 1.28 17.80 -10.38
N PRO A 167 0.77 18.11 -9.18
CA PRO A 167 1.61 18.33 -8.00
C PRO A 167 2.58 17.17 -7.69
N ILE A 168 2.16 15.93 -7.96
CA ILE A 168 3.00 14.74 -7.78
C ILE A 168 4.22 14.70 -8.73
N ASP A 169 4.20 15.40 -9.88
CA ASP A 169 5.35 15.52 -10.80
C ASP A 169 6.60 16.04 -10.08
N ASN A 170 6.41 16.90 -9.07
CA ASN A 170 7.52 17.50 -8.33
C ASN A 170 8.38 16.44 -7.60
N TYR A 171 7.83 15.26 -7.30
CA TYR A 171 8.59 14.16 -6.69
C TYR A 171 9.60 13.52 -7.65
N LYS A 172 9.54 13.84 -8.96
CA LYS A 172 10.54 13.34 -9.94
C LYS A 172 11.87 14.06 -9.84
N GLU A 173 11.88 15.31 -9.39
CA GLU A 173 13.07 16.18 -9.41
C GLU A 173 14.00 15.97 -8.20
N SER A 174 13.78 14.93 -7.38
CA SER A 174 14.64 14.51 -6.24
C SER A 174 14.78 15.50 -5.07
N GLN A 175 14.54 16.79 -5.28
CA GLN A 175 14.64 17.87 -4.27
C GLN A 175 13.63 17.70 -3.13
N LEU A 176 12.48 17.07 -3.40
CA LEU A 176 11.39 16.90 -2.44
C LEU A 176 11.65 15.87 -1.34
N LEU A 177 12.73 15.10 -1.43
CA LEU A 177 13.00 14.04 -0.46
C LEU A 177 14.03 14.44 0.61
N GLY A 178 14.55 15.67 0.56
CA GLY A 178 15.32 16.28 1.64
C GLY A 178 16.80 15.89 1.69
N PHE A 179 17.34 15.26 0.64
CA PHE A 179 18.76 14.89 0.56
C PHE A 179 19.48 15.74 -0.48
N TYR A 180 20.63 16.29 -0.07
CA TYR A 180 21.49 17.09 -0.92
C TYR A 180 22.95 16.77 -0.57
N ASN A 181 23.83 16.79 -1.57
CA ASN A 181 25.27 16.72 -1.34
C ASN A 181 25.80 18.09 -0.83
N GLN A 182 27.11 18.18 -0.58
CA GLN A 182 27.73 19.42 -0.08
C GLN A 182 27.64 20.60 -1.07
N ASN A 183 27.37 20.34 -2.34
CA ASN A 183 27.20 21.34 -3.39
C ASN A 183 25.74 21.77 -3.57
N GLY A 184 24.80 21.12 -2.88
CA GLY A 184 23.36 21.37 -3.03
C GLY A 184 22.68 20.55 -4.13
N ASP A 185 23.36 19.55 -4.70
CA ASP A 185 22.76 18.66 -5.71
C ASP A 185 21.94 17.55 -5.04
N SER A 186 20.77 17.25 -5.60
CA SER A 186 19.93 16.13 -5.15
C SER A 186 20.43 14.78 -5.71
N PRO A 187 20.06 13.65 -5.09
CA PRO A 187 20.39 12.34 -5.63
C PRO A 187 19.81 12.13 -7.03
N ASP A 188 20.58 11.46 -7.88
CA ASP A 188 20.18 11.10 -9.23
C ASP A 188 19.06 10.06 -9.27
N GLY A 189 18.39 9.98 -10.42
CA GLY A 189 17.29 9.05 -10.67
C GLY A 189 15.91 9.66 -10.40
N ASN A 190 14.87 8.99 -10.88
CA ASN A 190 13.48 9.41 -10.68
C ASN A 190 12.86 8.62 -9.51
N PRO A 191 12.57 9.27 -8.37
CA PRO A 191 12.00 8.63 -7.19
C PRO A 191 10.69 7.89 -7.45
N LEU A 192 9.79 8.44 -8.28
CA LEU A 192 8.52 7.80 -8.61
C LEU A 192 8.73 6.52 -9.42
N TYR A 193 9.71 6.51 -10.33
CA TYR A 193 10.01 5.33 -11.15
C TYR A 193 10.67 4.22 -10.33
N ALA A 194 11.58 4.58 -9.43
CA ALA A 194 12.15 3.63 -8.48
C ALA A 194 11.09 3.06 -7.52
N ALA A 195 10.16 3.89 -7.03
CA ALA A 195 9.03 3.42 -6.22
C ALA A 195 8.09 2.50 -7.02
N MET A 196 7.80 2.82 -8.28
CA MET A 196 7.01 1.96 -9.17
C MET A 196 7.67 0.59 -9.36
N ARG A 197 9.00 0.56 -9.52
CA ARG A 197 9.76 -0.69 -9.58
C ARG A 197 9.63 -1.50 -8.27
N GLN A 198 9.62 -0.83 -7.11
CA GLN A 198 9.40 -1.51 -5.83
C GLN A 198 7.96 -2.03 -5.68
N ILE A 199 6.95 -1.26 -6.11
CA ILE A 199 5.54 -1.68 -6.12
C ILE A 199 5.36 -2.94 -6.99
N ALA A 200 6.05 -3.01 -8.14
CA ALA A 200 6.05 -4.19 -8.97
C ALA A 200 6.66 -5.40 -8.25
N GLU A 201 7.79 -5.22 -7.55
CA GLU A 201 8.40 -6.28 -6.73
C GLU A 201 7.43 -6.80 -5.67
N GLU A 202 6.75 -5.90 -4.96
CA GLU A 202 5.78 -6.24 -3.93
C GLU A 202 4.68 -7.16 -4.46
N ILE A 203 4.12 -6.84 -5.64
CA ILE A 203 3.12 -7.67 -6.29
C ILE A 203 3.70 -9.04 -6.69
N LEU A 204 4.88 -9.06 -7.33
CA LEU A 204 5.49 -10.30 -7.81
C LEU A 204 5.80 -11.26 -6.66
N VAL A 205 6.37 -10.76 -5.57
CA VAL A 205 6.63 -11.54 -4.34
C VAL A 205 5.35 -12.06 -3.73
N SER A 206 4.28 -11.26 -3.73
CA SER A 206 2.97 -11.66 -3.21
C SER A 206 2.41 -12.88 -3.93
N PHE A 207 2.52 -12.88 -5.27
CA PHE A 207 2.07 -14.01 -6.08
C PHE A 207 2.94 -15.24 -5.90
N GLU A 208 4.26 -15.10 -5.80
CA GLU A 208 5.15 -16.23 -5.49
C GLU A 208 4.78 -16.89 -4.16
N VAL A 209 4.51 -16.10 -3.13
CA VAL A 209 4.12 -16.62 -1.81
C VAL A 209 2.73 -17.25 -1.85
N PHE A 210 1.79 -16.64 -2.57
CA PHE A 210 0.44 -17.16 -2.74
C PHE A 210 0.41 -18.50 -3.50
N GLU A 211 1.27 -18.68 -4.51
CA GLU A 211 1.36 -19.92 -5.29
C GLU A 211 2.15 -21.02 -4.57
N SER A 212 3.20 -20.67 -3.84
CA SER A 212 4.13 -21.63 -3.21
C SER A 212 3.67 -22.15 -1.86
N ARG A 213 2.87 -21.37 -1.12
CA ARG A 213 2.39 -21.79 0.19
C ARG A 213 0.93 -22.22 0.10
N PRO A 214 0.55 -23.43 0.54
CA PRO A 214 -0.84 -23.78 0.79
C PRO A 214 -1.31 -23.04 2.07
N ILE A 215 -1.35 -21.70 2.04
CA ILE A 215 -1.83 -20.91 3.17
C ILE A 215 -3.37 -21.04 3.19
N ARG A 216 -3.83 -21.99 4.00
CA ARG A 216 -5.17 -22.02 4.61
C ARG A 216 -5.23 -21.23 5.92
N GLU A 217 -4.13 -20.67 6.40
CA GLU A 217 -4.08 -19.94 7.67
C GLU A 217 -3.42 -18.57 7.51
N THR A 218 -4.28 -17.57 7.48
CA THR A 218 -3.99 -16.18 7.81
C THR A 218 -2.96 -16.10 8.94
N PRO A 219 -1.78 -15.48 8.76
CA PRO A 219 -1.04 -14.99 9.90
C PRO A 219 -1.96 -13.97 10.58
N SER A 220 -2.48 -14.31 11.75
CA SER A 220 -3.05 -13.34 12.68
C SER A 220 -1.90 -12.46 13.12
N PHE A 221 -1.69 -11.33 12.44
CA PHE A 221 -0.78 -10.32 12.95
C PHE A 221 -1.42 -9.71 14.20
N LYS A 222 -1.05 -10.20 15.38
CA LYS A 222 -1.16 -9.43 16.62
C LYS A 222 -0.09 -8.35 16.55
N GLN A 223 -0.37 -7.22 15.92
CA GLN A 223 0.37 -6.00 16.20
C GLN A 223 -0.30 -5.29 17.37
N ALA A 224 0.42 -5.18 18.48
CA ALA A 224 0.14 -4.14 19.46
C ALA A 224 0.45 -2.80 18.78
N VAL A 225 -0.58 -1.97 18.59
CA VAL A 225 -0.38 -0.59 18.16
C VAL A 225 -0.05 0.19 19.43
N GLU A 226 1.24 0.39 19.70
CA GLU A 226 1.70 1.31 20.74
C GLU A 226 1.61 2.74 20.22
N PHE A 227 0.82 3.57 20.90
CA PHE A 227 0.75 5.00 20.61
C PHE A 227 1.71 5.74 21.55
N PHE A 228 2.72 6.39 20.97
CA PHE A 228 3.57 7.33 21.71
C PHE A 228 2.94 8.72 21.67
N ASP A 229 2.61 9.25 22.85
CA ASP A 229 2.14 10.62 23.04
C ASP A 229 3.33 11.60 22.90
N LEU A 230 3.26 12.50 21.91
CA LEU A 230 4.32 13.46 21.59
C LEU A 230 3.88 14.92 21.79
N SER A 231 3.13 15.22 22.85
CA SER A 231 3.16 16.58 23.40
C SER A 231 3.04 16.59 24.91
N LYS A 232 4.18 16.35 25.57
CA LYS A 232 4.54 16.69 26.96
C LYS A 232 3.36 16.83 27.93
N HIS A 233 2.99 15.68 28.52
CA HIS A 233 2.21 15.48 29.75
C HIS A 233 0.89 16.26 29.91
N GLU A 234 -0.17 15.49 30.10
CA GLU A 234 -1.51 15.85 30.58
C GLU A 234 -2.47 16.48 29.55
N SER A 235 -3.21 15.62 28.85
CA SER A 235 -4.66 15.48 29.10
C SER A 235 -5.25 14.40 28.19
N ASN A 236 -5.26 13.18 28.73
CA ASN A 236 -5.99 11.99 28.34
C ASN A 236 -7.02 12.20 27.22
N LYS A 237 -6.66 11.94 25.97
CA LYS A 237 -7.64 11.63 24.91
C LYS A 237 -7.55 10.15 24.62
N HIS A 238 -8.56 9.42 25.07
CA HIS A 238 -8.70 8.00 24.77
C HIS A 238 -9.61 7.83 23.55
N LEU A 239 -9.12 7.07 22.57
CA LEU A 239 -9.91 6.64 21.41
C LEU A 239 -10.62 5.33 21.78
N TYR A 240 -11.95 5.33 21.74
CA TYR A 240 -12.76 4.16 22.09
C TYR A 240 -13.44 3.62 20.83
N PHE A 241 -13.33 2.31 20.63
CA PHE A 241 -14.01 1.61 19.55
C PHE A 241 -15.32 1.03 20.07
N ASN A 242 -16.43 1.42 19.46
CA ASN A 242 -17.72 0.79 19.70
C ASN A 242 -18.19 0.14 18.41
N PHE A 243 -18.43 -1.16 18.47
CA PHE A 243 -19.02 -1.91 17.38
C PHE A 243 -20.39 -2.47 17.77
N LEU A 244 -21.30 -2.52 16.78
CA LEU A 244 -22.61 -3.14 16.97
C LEU A 244 -22.58 -4.61 16.53
N ARG A 245 -22.83 -5.52 17.46
CA ARG A 245 -22.91 -6.96 17.19
C ARG A 245 -24.22 -7.35 16.50
N ASP A 246 -24.14 -8.17 15.46
CA ASP A 246 -25.29 -8.92 14.94
C ASP A 246 -25.75 -9.94 15.96
N ARG A 247 -26.98 -9.79 16.44
CA ARG A 247 -27.61 -10.79 17.31
C ARG A 247 -28.35 -11.88 16.54
N SER A 248 -28.51 -11.72 15.23
CA SER A 248 -29.13 -12.72 14.34
C SER A 248 -28.14 -13.72 13.75
N TYR A 249 -26.83 -13.37 13.76
CA TYR A 249 -25.74 -14.28 13.43
C TYR A 249 -25.58 -15.34 14.53
N LYS A 250 -25.90 -16.60 14.21
CA LYS A 250 -25.69 -17.75 15.10
C LYS A 250 -24.44 -18.50 14.68
N SER A 251 -23.35 -18.28 15.41
CA SER A 251 -22.13 -19.09 15.29
C SER A 251 -22.14 -20.23 16.31
N ASN A 252 -21.55 -21.36 15.93
CA ASN A 252 -21.32 -22.49 16.84
C ASN A 252 -20.11 -22.27 17.78
N ASP A 253 -19.30 -21.24 17.54
CA ASP A 253 -18.18 -20.84 18.39
C ASP A 253 -18.60 -19.63 19.26
N GLN A 254 -18.59 -19.82 20.59
CA GLN A 254 -18.97 -18.80 21.58
C GLN A 254 -18.08 -17.56 21.56
N SER A 255 -16.90 -17.62 20.93
CA SER A 255 -15.99 -16.48 20.77
C SER A 255 -16.34 -15.56 19.60
N SER A 256 -17.18 -16.01 18.66
CA SER A 256 -17.30 -15.41 17.32
C SER A 256 -18.60 -14.67 17.02
N PHE A 257 -18.48 -13.57 16.25
CA PHE A 257 -19.60 -12.64 15.99
C PHE A 257 -19.41 -11.80 14.70
N GLN A 258 -20.46 -11.13 14.16
CA GLN A 258 -20.50 -10.23 12.96
C GLN A 258 -20.88 -8.73 13.32
N ILE A 259 -20.04 -7.67 13.10
CA ILE A 259 -19.94 -6.15 13.47
C ILE A 259 -20.70 -5.34 12.44
N LYS A 260 -21.99 -5.07 12.63
CA LYS A 260 -22.83 -4.52 11.57
C LYS A 260 -22.39 -3.16 11.05
N ASP A 261 -21.74 -2.40 11.92
CA ASP A 261 -21.32 -1.04 11.66
C ASP A 261 -20.15 -0.69 12.58
N PHE A 262 -19.24 0.14 12.07
CA PHE A 262 -18.09 0.64 12.77
C PHE A 262 -18.24 2.15 12.97
N SER A 263 -18.01 2.64 14.19
CA SER A 263 -18.05 4.08 14.48
C SER A 263 -16.85 4.48 15.33
N PHE A 264 -16.23 5.59 14.95
CA PHE A 264 -15.13 6.20 15.69
C PHE A 264 -15.68 7.26 16.63
N LYS A 265 -15.31 7.15 17.92
CA LYS A 265 -15.61 8.16 18.92
C LYS A 265 -14.34 8.53 19.66
N HIS A 266 -14.23 9.79 20.02
CA HIS A 266 -13.27 10.23 21.03
C HIS A 266 -14.01 10.80 22.24
N TYR A 267 -13.47 10.60 23.43
CA TYR A 267 -13.96 11.24 24.63
C TYR A 267 -13.19 12.53 24.88
N ASP A 268 -13.89 13.65 25.00
CA ASP A 268 -13.30 14.95 25.31
C ASP A 268 -13.56 15.24 26.79
N TYR A 269 -12.53 15.06 27.64
CA TYR A 269 -12.63 15.27 29.08
C TYR A 269 -12.91 16.73 29.46
N ASN A 270 -12.46 17.68 28.64
CA ASN A 270 -12.68 19.11 28.90
C ASN A 270 -14.14 19.51 28.69
N LYS A 271 -14.86 18.77 27.85
CA LYS A 271 -16.30 18.97 27.58
C LYS A 271 -17.19 17.98 28.31
N ASN A 272 -16.60 17.01 29.01
CA ASN A 272 -17.23 15.88 29.69
C ASN A 272 -18.34 15.21 28.84
N ASN A 273 -18.09 15.05 27.53
CA ASN A 273 -19.08 14.60 26.56
C ASN A 273 -18.44 13.74 25.46
N TRP A 274 -19.23 12.82 24.91
CA TRP A 274 -18.83 11.95 23.81
C TRP A 274 -19.10 12.64 22.47
N SER A 275 -18.09 12.70 21.60
CA SER A 275 -18.25 13.23 20.24
C SER A 275 -17.98 12.13 19.21
N PHE A 276 -18.86 12.05 18.21
CA PHE A 276 -18.68 11.18 17.05
C PHE A 276 -17.77 11.88 16.04
N ILE A 277 -16.92 11.13 15.35
CA ILE A 277 -16.32 11.62 14.11
C ILE A 277 -17.46 11.61 13.08
N ASP A 278 -17.94 12.80 12.74
CA ASP A 278 -19.26 13.04 12.15
C ASP A 278 -19.58 12.15 10.93
N LYS A 279 -20.68 11.41 11.03
CA LYS A 279 -21.47 10.92 9.90
C LYS A 279 -22.63 11.91 9.76
N SER A 280 -22.48 12.98 8.97
CA SER A 280 -23.66 13.72 8.50
C SER A 280 -24.42 12.81 7.50
N ALA A 281 -25.46 12.14 8.02
CA ALA A 281 -26.24 11.04 7.43
C ALA A 281 -27.48 11.55 6.63
N PRO A 282 -28.41 10.71 6.09
CA PRO A 282 -28.49 9.23 6.09
C PRO A 282 -29.02 8.58 4.77
N SER A 283 -28.65 7.32 4.52
CA SER A 283 -29.62 6.31 4.04
C SER A 283 -29.15 4.90 4.38
N ILE A 284 -29.85 4.31 5.35
CA ILE A 284 -29.73 2.92 5.78
C ILE A 284 -29.97 2.00 4.57
N GLY A 285 -29.03 1.08 4.31
CA GLY A 285 -29.15 0.17 3.17
C GLY A 285 -28.13 -0.97 3.13
N LYS A 286 -28.02 -1.71 4.24
CA LYS A 286 -27.47 -3.08 4.38
C LYS A 286 -25.95 -3.30 4.43
N GLU A 287 -25.55 -3.75 5.62
CA GLU A 287 -24.51 -4.77 5.93
C GLU A 287 -23.04 -4.33 5.80
N CYS A 288 -22.24 -4.32 6.87
CA CYS A 288 -21.50 -5.50 7.37
C CYS A 288 -20.46 -5.08 8.45
N TYR A 289 -19.63 -5.97 9.01
CA TYR A 289 -19.81 -7.18 9.86
C TYR A 289 -18.41 -7.76 10.29
N ILE A 290 -17.99 -7.48 11.54
CA ILE A 290 -17.12 -8.00 12.69
C ILE A 290 -15.74 -8.53 12.35
N VAL A 291 -14.77 -7.85 12.99
CA VAL A 291 -13.42 -8.29 13.27
C VAL A 291 -13.43 -9.01 14.61
N GLU A 292 -13.26 -10.33 14.58
CA GLU A 292 -13.03 -11.13 15.78
C GLU A 292 -11.53 -11.23 16.02
N VAL A 293 -11.10 -10.83 17.22
CA VAL A 293 -9.69 -10.80 17.63
C VAL A 293 -9.49 -11.83 18.74
N LYS A 294 -8.68 -12.86 18.48
CA LYS A 294 -8.04 -13.68 19.53
C LYS A 294 -6.59 -13.29 19.68
#